data_AF-A0A417L2P6-F1
#
_entry.id   AF-A0A417L2P6-F1
#
_cell.length_a   1.000
_cell.length_b   1.000
_cell.length_c   1.000
_cell.angle_alpha   90.00
_cell.angle_beta   90.00
_cell.angle_gamma   90.00
#
_symmetry.space_group_name_H-M   'P 1'
#
loop_
_entity.id
_entity.type
_entity.pdbx_description
1 polymer ?
#
loop_
_entity_poly.entity_id
_entity_poly.type
_entity_poly.pdbx_seq_one_letter_code
_entity_poly.pdbx_strand_id
1 'polypeptide(L)'
;MTKNDITRGLIDFAVSQCLKNIKEDPYRSIRRLADLGRQFAKGRFQEELFSLFQRLLLNEDGPYYEMLKQLVSSVDTDSLKTLGINIGYNSWTCGASRLRQITAEKDYPHWLAEISLSPESSASQLKEQLSAALKNGTYAFRLHMPAQSITTDTRQLGLIREFPDCSFFLDFMDTDCTYSDDLLELTCSCDNLAFLVPFGSLQSRQLVDLLNARQRIYGVCRTYDNTNAAERISDSQISEMLSWGSPLLFFLAAADTTQDNRLLVDNAILDARLHQTYPALLIHLDADVARIQQLLISSRKNL
;
A
#
# COMPACT_ATOMS: atom_id res chain seq x y z
N MET A 1 -3.24 -26.31 -12.51
CA MET A 1 -3.86 -24.98 -12.64
C MET A 1 -5.16 -24.98 -11.86
N THR A 2 -5.21 -24.23 -10.77
CA THR A 2 -6.38 -24.12 -9.89
C THR A 2 -7.39 -23.10 -10.42
N LYS A 3 -8.62 -23.10 -9.90
CA LYS A 3 -9.65 -22.08 -10.23
C LYS A 3 -9.18 -20.65 -9.90
N ASN A 4 -8.33 -20.50 -8.89
CA ASN A 4 -7.75 -19.22 -8.50
C ASN A 4 -6.70 -18.77 -9.53
N ASP A 5 -5.87 -19.68 -10.05
CA ASP A 5 -4.87 -19.37 -11.09
C ASP A 5 -5.54 -18.83 -12.36
N ILE A 6 -6.68 -19.44 -12.77
CA ILE A 6 -7.48 -18.97 -13.92
C ILE A 6 -8.07 -17.58 -13.66
N THR A 7 -8.64 -17.37 -12.47
CA THR A 7 -9.25 -16.08 -12.10
C THR A 7 -8.18 -14.98 -12.04
N ARG A 8 -7.02 -15.26 -11.43
CA ARG A 8 -5.87 -14.37 -11.37
C ARG A 8 -5.38 -14.01 -12.77
N GLY A 9 -5.23 -14.99 -13.67
CA GLY A 9 -4.81 -14.76 -15.05
C GLY A 9 -5.77 -13.86 -15.84
N LEU A 10 -7.08 -13.98 -15.61
CA LEU A 10 -8.08 -13.10 -16.20
C LEU A 10 -8.01 -11.67 -15.65
N ILE A 11 -7.84 -11.51 -14.34
CA ILE A 11 -7.66 -10.19 -13.69
C ILE A 11 -6.38 -9.54 -14.22
N ASP A 12 -5.27 -10.29 -14.24
CA ASP A 12 -3.97 -9.81 -14.72
C ASP A 12 -4.05 -9.31 -16.16
N PHE A 13 -4.66 -10.11 -17.05
CA PHE A 13 -4.90 -9.69 -18.42
C PHE A 13 -5.75 -8.42 -18.50
N ALA A 14 -6.85 -8.36 -17.74
CA ALA A 14 -7.77 -7.22 -17.79
C ALA A 14 -7.14 -5.92 -17.26
N VAL A 15 -6.42 -5.99 -16.13
CA VAL A 15 -5.65 -4.86 -15.60
C VAL A 15 -4.56 -4.42 -16.57
N SER A 16 -3.84 -5.38 -17.18
CA SER A 16 -2.82 -5.08 -18.20
C SER A 16 -3.40 -4.32 -19.40
N GLN A 17 -4.57 -4.73 -19.91
CA GLN A 17 -5.22 -4.03 -21.03
C GLN A 17 -5.65 -2.61 -20.65
N CYS A 18 -6.12 -2.39 -19.43
CA CYS A 18 -6.47 -1.05 -18.97
C CYS A 18 -5.24 -0.16 -18.82
N LEU A 19 -4.20 -0.65 -18.14
CA LEU A 19 -2.98 0.11 -17.91
C LEU A 19 -2.18 0.36 -19.19
N LYS A 20 -2.29 -0.48 -20.22
CA LYS A 20 -1.64 -0.22 -21.51
C LYS A 20 -2.14 1.06 -22.17
N ASN A 21 -3.45 1.34 -22.06
CA ASN A 21 -4.09 2.45 -22.74
C ASN A 21 -4.28 3.68 -21.84
N ILE A 22 -3.95 3.58 -20.56
CA ILE A 22 -4.26 4.63 -19.57
C ILE A 22 -3.48 5.93 -19.80
N LYS A 23 -2.32 5.88 -20.47
CA LYS A 23 -1.56 7.09 -20.82
C LYS A 23 -2.19 7.84 -22.01
N GLU A 24 -2.90 7.13 -22.88
CA GLU A 24 -3.56 7.69 -24.07
C GLU A 24 -5.01 8.10 -23.79
N ASP A 25 -5.75 7.28 -23.04
CA ASP A 25 -7.14 7.52 -22.66
C ASP A 25 -7.36 7.15 -21.16
N PRO A 26 -6.88 8.00 -20.23
CA PRO A 26 -6.95 7.72 -18.80
C PRO A 26 -8.39 7.62 -18.31
N TYR A 27 -9.31 8.42 -18.84
CA TYR A 27 -10.73 8.42 -18.49
C TYR A 27 -11.35 7.04 -18.72
N ARG A 28 -11.23 6.54 -19.95
CA ARG A 28 -11.84 5.26 -20.32
C ARG A 28 -11.16 4.09 -19.62
N SER A 29 -9.84 4.15 -19.43
CA SER A 29 -9.07 3.09 -18.78
C SER A 29 -9.38 2.98 -17.28
N ILE A 30 -9.49 4.11 -16.57
CA ILE A 30 -9.85 4.12 -15.14
C ILE A 30 -11.28 3.60 -14.94
N ARG A 31 -12.24 4.04 -15.78
CA ARG A 31 -13.61 3.53 -15.73
C ARG A 31 -13.67 2.03 -16.01
N ARG A 32 -12.93 1.55 -17.01
CA ARG A 32 -12.81 0.12 -17.30
C ARG A 32 -12.22 -0.66 -16.12
N LEU A 33 -11.20 -0.15 -15.44
CA LEU A 33 -10.67 -0.78 -14.23
C LEU A 33 -11.74 -0.92 -13.14
N ALA A 34 -12.51 0.14 -12.91
CA ALA A 34 -13.58 0.13 -11.91
C ALA A 34 -14.70 -0.85 -12.29
N ASP A 35 -15.08 -0.92 -13.57
CA ASP A 35 -16.07 -1.88 -14.10
C ASP A 35 -15.58 -3.33 -14.02
N LEU A 36 -14.30 -3.58 -14.36
CA LEU A 36 -13.67 -4.90 -14.24
C LEU A 36 -13.62 -5.36 -12.79
N GLY A 37 -13.24 -4.48 -11.86
CA GLY A 37 -13.24 -4.77 -10.44
C GLY A 37 -14.60 -5.32 -9.97
N ARG A 38 -15.69 -4.67 -10.40
CA ARG A 38 -17.06 -5.13 -10.12
C ARG A 38 -17.38 -6.49 -10.74
N GLN A 39 -16.96 -6.78 -11.97
CA GLN A 39 -17.19 -8.09 -12.60
C GLN A 39 -16.48 -9.22 -11.86
N PHE A 40 -15.31 -8.95 -11.28
CA PHE A 40 -14.55 -9.93 -10.51
C PHE A 40 -14.91 -9.96 -9.01
N ALA A 41 -15.75 -9.04 -8.55
CA ALA A 41 -16.28 -9.05 -7.20
C ALA A 41 -17.15 -10.29 -7.00
N LYS A 42 -16.71 -11.19 -6.11
CA LYS A 42 -17.41 -12.43 -5.75
C LYS A 42 -17.97 -12.39 -4.31
N GLY A 43 -17.86 -11.25 -3.63
CA GLY A 43 -18.38 -11.07 -2.27
C GLY A 43 -18.80 -9.63 -1.99
N ARG A 44 -19.73 -9.47 -1.05
CA ARG A 44 -20.36 -8.19 -0.67
C ARG A 44 -19.34 -7.08 -0.37
N PHE A 45 -18.24 -7.40 0.30
CA PHE A 45 -17.16 -6.45 0.57
C PHE A 45 -16.53 -5.90 -0.71
N GLN A 46 -16.26 -6.76 -1.68
CA GLN A 46 -15.66 -6.35 -2.94
C GLN A 46 -16.65 -5.49 -3.73
N GLU A 47 -17.93 -5.85 -3.74
CA GLU A 47 -18.98 -5.06 -4.40
C GLU A 47 -19.10 -3.66 -3.78
N GLU A 48 -19.11 -3.54 -2.45
CA GLU A 48 -19.17 -2.25 -1.75
C GLU A 48 -17.92 -1.41 -2.01
N LEU A 49 -16.73 -2.02 -1.97
CA LEU A 49 -15.45 -1.37 -2.23
C LEU A 49 -15.34 -0.88 -3.69
N PHE A 50 -15.68 -1.71 -4.68
CA PHE A 50 -15.67 -1.29 -6.08
C PHE A 50 -16.76 -0.25 -6.40
N SER A 51 -17.92 -0.33 -5.76
CA SER A 51 -18.96 0.69 -5.90
C SER A 51 -18.51 2.04 -5.33
N LEU A 52 -17.79 2.03 -4.20
CA LEU A 52 -17.17 3.22 -3.64
C LEU A 52 -16.11 3.80 -4.59
N PHE A 53 -15.21 2.97 -5.11
CA PHE A 53 -14.22 3.40 -6.10
C PHE A 53 -14.87 4.00 -7.34
N GLN A 54 -15.91 3.36 -7.90
CA GLN A 54 -16.66 3.92 -9.00
C GLN A 54 -17.20 5.31 -8.64
N ARG A 55 -17.90 5.44 -7.51
CA ARG A 55 -18.46 6.72 -7.07
C ARG A 55 -17.40 7.81 -6.90
N LEU A 56 -16.24 7.47 -6.33
CA LEU A 56 -15.14 8.40 -6.14
C LEU A 56 -14.49 8.78 -7.49
N LEU A 57 -14.56 7.92 -8.49
CA LEU A 57 -13.96 8.12 -9.82
C LEU A 57 -14.97 8.57 -10.88
N LEU A 58 -16.23 8.84 -10.50
CA LEU A 58 -17.25 9.40 -11.38
C LEU A 58 -16.99 10.88 -11.71
N ASN A 59 -16.28 11.59 -10.83
CA ASN A 59 -15.91 12.98 -11.07
C ASN A 59 -14.64 13.05 -11.92
N GLU A 60 -14.81 13.16 -13.23
CA GLU A 60 -13.74 13.21 -14.23
C GLU A 60 -12.83 14.44 -14.08
N ASP A 61 -13.30 15.51 -13.42
CA ASP A 61 -12.51 16.70 -13.10
C ASP A 61 -12.15 16.78 -11.59
N GLY A 62 -12.36 15.68 -10.86
CA GLY A 62 -12.14 15.61 -9.41
C GLY A 62 -10.68 15.44 -9.02
N PRO A 63 -10.27 15.88 -7.82
CA PRO A 63 -8.88 15.72 -7.36
C PRO A 63 -8.39 14.26 -7.36
N TYR A 64 -9.27 13.30 -7.10
CA TYR A 64 -8.92 11.87 -7.15
C TYR A 64 -8.60 11.36 -8.56
N TYR A 65 -9.15 12.00 -9.58
CA TYR A 65 -8.83 11.68 -10.95
C TYR A 65 -7.43 12.19 -11.32
N GLU A 66 -7.09 13.43 -10.92
CA GLU A 66 -5.73 13.98 -11.05
C GLU A 66 -4.70 13.16 -10.26
N MET A 67 -5.07 12.71 -9.05
CA MET A 67 -4.28 11.78 -8.24
C MET A 67 -3.93 10.50 -9.01
N LEU A 68 -4.93 9.86 -9.64
CA LEU A 68 -4.72 8.63 -10.41
C LEU A 68 -3.88 8.88 -11.67
N LYS A 69 -4.13 9.97 -12.40
CA LYS A 69 -3.31 10.39 -13.54
C LYS A 69 -1.84 10.53 -13.13
N GLN A 70 -1.59 11.24 -12.02
CA GLN A 70 -0.24 11.42 -11.49
C GLN A 70 0.40 10.07 -11.20
N LEU A 71 -0.25 9.22 -10.40
CA LEU A 71 0.27 7.90 -10.02
C LEU A 71 0.63 7.04 -11.24
N VAL A 72 -0.25 7.01 -12.24
CA VAL A 72 -0.08 6.20 -13.45
C VAL A 72 0.98 6.75 -14.41
N SER A 73 1.19 8.07 -14.39
CA SER A 73 2.19 8.73 -15.23
C SER A 73 3.60 8.66 -14.62
N SER A 74 3.72 8.70 -13.29
CA SER A 74 4.99 8.75 -12.58
C SER A 74 5.56 7.38 -12.24
N VAL A 75 4.73 6.33 -12.26
CA VAL A 75 5.13 4.99 -11.84
C VAL A 75 5.17 3.99 -13.00
N ASP A 76 6.12 3.07 -12.93
CA ASP A 76 6.20 1.89 -13.76
C ASP A 76 4.90 1.06 -13.74
N THR A 77 4.47 0.67 -14.93
CA THR A 77 3.17 0.04 -15.13
C THR A 77 3.10 -1.38 -14.56
N ASP A 78 4.19 -2.14 -14.64
CA ASP A 78 4.23 -3.51 -14.12
C ASP A 78 4.25 -3.51 -12.59
N SER A 79 4.89 -2.51 -11.99
CA SER A 79 4.88 -2.30 -10.54
C SER A 79 3.47 -1.94 -10.02
N LEU A 80 2.77 -1.01 -10.67
CA LEU A 80 1.38 -0.66 -10.33
C LEU A 80 0.45 -1.86 -10.44
N LYS A 81 0.57 -2.61 -11.55
CA LYS A 81 -0.22 -3.81 -11.80
C LYS A 81 0.02 -4.84 -10.71
N THR A 82 1.28 -5.18 -10.46
CA THR A 82 1.67 -6.26 -9.55
C THR A 82 1.24 -5.95 -8.12
N LEU A 83 1.54 -4.76 -7.61
CA LEU A 83 1.08 -4.35 -6.28
C LEU A 83 -0.44 -4.28 -6.18
N GLY A 84 -1.13 -3.72 -7.17
CA GLY A 84 -2.60 -3.64 -7.17
C GLY A 84 -3.27 -5.01 -7.12
N ILE A 85 -2.79 -5.97 -7.93
CA ILE A 85 -3.31 -7.35 -7.94
C ILE A 85 -2.98 -8.06 -6.63
N ASN A 86 -1.75 -7.92 -6.12
CA ASN A 86 -1.33 -8.60 -4.91
C ASN A 86 -2.11 -8.08 -3.67
N ILE A 87 -2.35 -6.78 -3.55
CA ILE A 87 -3.16 -6.21 -2.48
C ILE A 87 -4.64 -6.62 -2.65
N GLY A 88 -5.25 -6.32 -3.80
CA GLY A 88 -6.69 -6.48 -4.00
C GLY A 88 -7.12 -7.94 -4.11
N TYR A 89 -6.44 -8.73 -4.93
CA TYR A 89 -6.80 -10.13 -5.18
C TYR A 89 -6.09 -11.08 -4.21
N ASN A 90 -4.76 -11.08 -4.14
CA ASN A 90 -4.07 -12.07 -3.32
C ASN A 90 -4.31 -11.85 -1.82
N SER A 91 -4.19 -10.61 -1.32
CA SER A 91 -4.43 -10.31 0.10
C SER A 91 -5.92 -10.21 0.43
N TRP A 92 -6.65 -9.26 -0.16
CA TRP A 92 -8.03 -8.96 0.25
C TRP A 92 -9.10 -9.92 -0.30
N THR A 93 -8.76 -10.80 -1.24
CA THR A 93 -9.69 -11.82 -1.76
C THR A 93 -9.30 -13.22 -1.32
N CYS A 94 -8.18 -13.73 -1.81
CA CYS A 94 -7.70 -15.08 -1.51
C CYS A 94 -7.26 -15.20 -0.04
N GLY A 95 -6.41 -14.28 0.41
CA GLY A 95 -5.92 -14.19 1.78
C GLY A 95 -7.04 -13.99 2.78
N ALA A 96 -7.94 -13.03 2.53
CA ALA A 96 -9.12 -12.80 3.37
C ALA A 96 -10.02 -14.05 3.51
N SER A 97 -10.18 -14.84 2.44
CA SER A 97 -10.90 -16.12 2.54
C SER A 97 -10.23 -17.09 3.49
N ARG A 98 -8.89 -17.15 3.48
CA ARG A 98 -8.12 -17.99 4.41
C ARG A 98 -8.18 -17.45 5.83
N LEU A 99 -8.00 -16.13 6.02
CA LEU A 99 -8.17 -15.46 7.31
C LEU A 99 -9.53 -15.79 7.93
N ARG A 100 -10.62 -15.74 7.15
CA ARG A 100 -11.97 -16.13 7.61
C ARG A 100 -12.13 -17.61 8.01
N GLN A 101 -11.27 -18.50 7.54
CA GLN A 101 -11.31 -19.91 7.95
C GLN A 101 -10.62 -20.14 9.30
N ILE A 102 -9.51 -19.44 9.54
CA ILE A 102 -8.67 -19.63 10.72
C ILE A 102 -9.06 -18.71 11.90
N THR A 103 -9.90 -17.70 11.66
CA THR A 103 -10.37 -16.71 12.66
C THR A 103 -11.33 -17.28 13.73
N ALA A 104 -11.22 -18.55 14.10
CA ALA A 104 -11.94 -19.12 15.24
C ALA A 104 -11.20 -18.96 16.59
N GLU A 105 -9.91 -18.61 16.60
CA GLU A 105 -9.06 -18.56 17.81
C GLU A 105 -8.46 -17.16 18.06
N LYS A 106 -8.07 -16.89 19.32
CA LYS A 106 -7.89 -15.55 19.93
C LYS A 106 -6.73 -14.67 19.41
N ASP A 107 -5.83 -15.17 18.57
CA ASP A 107 -4.73 -14.39 17.98
C ASP A 107 -4.80 -14.45 16.45
N TYR A 108 -5.28 -13.37 15.84
CA TYR A 108 -5.54 -13.32 14.40
C TYR A 108 -4.31 -12.84 13.62
N PRO A 109 -3.92 -13.53 12.53
CA PRO A 109 -3.01 -12.94 11.57
C PRO A 109 -3.66 -11.73 10.88
N HIS A 110 -2.89 -10.65 10.74
CA HIS A 110 -3.31 -9.44 10.01
C HIS A 110 -3.15 -9.64 8.50
N TRP A 111 -3.98 -8.98 7.70
CA TRP A 111 -3.83 -8.97 6.23
C TRP A 111 -2.53 -8.29 5.77
N LEU A 112 -1.99 -7.39 6.61
CA LEU A 112 -0.68 -6.76 6.52
C LEU A 112 0.13 -7.16 7.76
N ALA A 113 1.21 -7.93 7.58
CA ALA A 113 2.13 -8.26 8.68
C ALA A 113 3.29 -7.27 8.75
N GLU A 114 3.67 -6.92 9.96
CA GLU A 114 4.83 -6.06 10.24
C GLU A 114 6.03 -6.94 10.61
N ILE A 115 7.18 -6.68 9.97
CA ILE A 115 8.41 -7.44 10.16
C ILE A 115 9.56 -6.45 10.29
N SER A 116 10.23 -6.42 11.43
CA SER A 116 11.46 -5.66 11.60
C SER A 116 12.63 -6.43 11.00
N LEU A 117 13.32 -5.82 10.03
CA LEU A 117 14.54 -6.38 9.48
C LEU A 117 15.68 -6.12 10.47
N SER A 118 16.23 -7.18 11.06
CA SER A 118 17.46 -7.08 11.85
C SER A 118 18.67 -7.38 10.98
N PRO A 119 19.79 -6.66 11.16
CA PRO A 119 21.08 -7.02 10.57
C PRO A 119 21.53 -8.46 10.91
N GLU A 120 21.07 -8.98 12.04
CA GLU A 120 21.42 -10.31 12.54
C GLU A 120 20.49 -11.42 12.03
N SER A 121 19.32 -11.05 11.50
CA SER A 121 18.39 -12.03 10.94
C SER A 121 18.97 -12.67 9.69
N SER A 122 18.87 -13.98 9.57
CA SER A 122 19.25 -14.66 8.34
C SER A 122 18.15 -14.55 7.28
N ALA A 123 18.53 -14.58 6.00
CA ALA A 123 17.56 -14.67 4.90
C ALA A 123 16.64 -15.92 5.05
N SER A 124 17.17 -17.03 5.57
CA SER A 124 16.38 -18.25 5.82
C SER A 124 15.27 -18.02 6.84
N GLN A 125 15.55 -17.31 7.95
CA GLN A 125 14.55 -16.99 8.97
C GLN A 125 13.44 -16.10 8.40
N LEU A 126 13.81 -15.07 7.63
CA LEU A 126 12.82 -14.21 6.97
C LEU A 126 11.95 -15.02 5.99
N LYS A 127 12.55 -15.90 5.19
CA LYS A 127 11.82 -16.78 4.27
C LYS A 127 10.84 -17.70 5.00
N GLU A 128 11.24 -18.27 6.13
CA GLU A 128 10.36 -19.10 6.97
C GLU A 128 9.18 -18.29 7.52
N GLN A 129 9.45 -17.08 8.03
CA GLN A 129 8.41 -16.18 8.55
C GLN A 129 7.39 -15.78 7.46
N LEU A 130 7.87 -15.40 6.27
CA LEU A 130 7.02 -15.08 5.13
C LEU A 130 6.18 -16.29 4.68
N SER A 131 6.81 -17.46 4.60
CA SER A 131 6.13 -18.71 4.21
C SER A 131 5.07 -19.13 5.23
N ALA A 132 5.31 -18.92 6.53
CA ALA A 132 4.35 -19.20 7.59
C ALA A 132 3.15 -18.25 7.52
N ALA A 133 3.40 -16.95 7.33
CA ALA A 133 2.34 -15.95 7.18
C ALA A 133 1.45 -16.23 5.96
N LEU A 134 2.05 -16.66 4.83
CA LEU A 134 1.32 -17.03 3.62
C LEU A 134 0.35 -18.20 3.83
N LYS A 135 0.76 -19.23 4.58
CA LYS A 135 -0.12 -20.36 4.94
C LYS A 135 -1.37 -19.92 5.70
N ASN A 136 -1.26 -18.80 6.41
CA ASN A 136 -2.34 -18.19 7.17
C ASN A 136 -3.16 -17.18 6.37
N GLY A 137 -2.79 -16.89 5.12
CA GLY A 137 -3.51 -15.97 4.26
C GLY A 137 -3.02 -14.53 4.29
N THR A 138 -1.84 -14.27 4.86
CA THR A 138 -1.20 -12.95 4.82
C THR A 138 -0.31 -12.86 3.58
N TYR A 139 -0.63 -11.93 2.68
CA TYR A 139 0.11 -11.68 1.44
C TYR A 139 0.72 -10.27 1.38
N ALA A 140 0.51 -9.42 2.38
CA ALA A 140 1.11 -8.09 2.43
C ALA A 140 2.04 -7.99 3.65
N PHE A 141 3.20 -7.38 3.45
CA PHE A 141 4.23 -7.26 4.46
C PHE A 141 4.80 -5.84 4.49
N ARG A 142 4.87 -5.25 5.68
CA ARG A 142 5.61 -4.02 5.95
C ARG A 142 6.93 -4.41 6.58
N LEU A 143 8.03 -4.11 5.88
CA LEU A 143 9.39 -4.46 6.29
C LEU A 143 10.05 -3.21 6.87
N HIS A 144 10.20 -3.15 8.20
CA HIS A 144 10.85 -2.02 8.85
C HIS A 144 12.37 -2.11 8.68
N MET A 145 12.95 -1.08 8.08
CA MET A 145 14.39 -0.94 7.95
C MET A 145 15.01 -0.64 9.32
N PRO A 146 16.17 -1.25 9.65
CA PRO A 146 16.87 -0.95 10.89
C PRO A 146 17.45 0.46 10.86
N ALA A 147 17.43 1.14 12.02
CA ALA A 147 17.95 2.51 12.18
C ALA A 147 19.43 2.65 11.78
N GLN A 148 20.21 1.59 11.99
CA GLN A 148 21.57 1.45 11.49
C GLN A 148 21.52 0.66 10.19
N SER A 149 21.98 1.26 9.09
CA SER A 149 21.87 0.72 7.73
C SER A 149 22.18 -0.77 7.65
N ILE A 150 21.47 -1.45 6.75
CA ILE A 150 21.94 -2.73 6.20
C ILE A 150 23.18 -2.39 5.37
N THR A 151 24.33 -2.27 6.02
CA THR A 151 25.53 -1.67 5.41
C THR A 151 26.16 -2.55 4.32
N THR A 152 25.64 -3.75 4.02
CA THR A 152 26.20 -4.59 2.93
C THR A 152 25.39 -5.85 2.63
N ASP A 153 24.59 -6.36 3.57
CA ASP A 153 23.87 -7.63 3.39
C ASP A 153 22.41 -7.45 2.92
N THR A 154 22.24 -7.17 1.62
CA THR A 154 20.93 -7.02 0.99
C THR A 154 20.26 -8.36 0.64
N ARG A 155 20.82 -9.50 1.06
CA ARG A 155 20.30 -10.85 0.70
C ARG A 155 18.85 -11.07 1.14
N GLN A 156 18.46 -10.49 2.27
CA GLN A 156 17.07 -10.54 2.76
C GLN A 156 16.09 -9.89 1.78
N LEU A 157 16.49 -8.78 1.13
CA LEU A 157 15.66 -8.08 0.16
C LEU A 157 15.57 -8.83 -1.18
N GLY A 158 16.57 -9.65 -1.49
CA GLY A 158 16.50 -10.60 -2.62
C GLY A 158 15.32 -11.56 -2.51
N LEU A 159 14.86 -11.87 -1.29
CA LEU A 159 13.68 -12.72 -1.07
C LEU A 159 12.40 -12.10 -1.59
N ILE A 160 12.29 -10.79 -1.71
CA ILE A 160 11.09 -10.12 -2.24
C ILE A 160 10.71 -10.69 -3.62
N ARG A 161 11.72 -10.99 -4.45
CA ARG A 161 11.54 -11.61 -5.78
C ARG A 161 11.09 -13.07 -5.71
N GLU A 162 11.40 -13.78 -4.63
CA GLU A 162 10.96 -15.17 -4.42
C GLU A 162 9.47 -15.27 -4.03
N PHE A 163 8.84 -14.14 -3.67
CA PHE A 163 7.44 -14.06 -3.27
C PHE A 163 6.64 -13.11 -4.18
N PRO A 164 6.52 -13.41 -5.49
CA PRO A 164 5.94 -12.49 -6.49
C PRO A 164 4.45 -12.21 -6.29
N ASP A 165 3.73 -13.08 -5.57
CA ASP A 165 2.31 -12.92 -5.25
C ASP A 165 2.06 -12.11 -3.96
N CYS A 166 3.12 -11.72 -3.24
CA CYS A 166 3.04 -10.89 -2.05
C CYS A 166 3.23 -9.41 -2.38
N SER A 167 2.73 -8.51 -1.55
CA SER A 167 3.03 -7.08 -1.59
C SER A 167 3.99 -6.73 -0.47
N PHE A 168 5.03 -5.96 -0.77
CA PHE A 168 6.00 -5.50 0.21
C PHE A 168 6.01 -3.97 0.29
N PHE A 169 6.06 -3.46 1.51
CA PHE A 169 6.25 -2.05 1.82
C PHE A 169 7.55 -1.92 2.60
N LEU A 170 8.60 -1.39 1.96
CA LEU A 170 9.87 -1.14 2.62
C LEU A 170 9.79 0.18 3.39
N ASP A 171 9.92 0.10 4.70
CA ASP A 171 9.60 1.18 5.61
C ASP A 171 10.86 1.83 6.20
N PHE A 172 11.03 3.13 5.95
CA PHE A 172 12.19 3.92 6.35
C PHE A 172 11.92 4.83 7.54
N MET A 173 10.77 4.72 8.22
CA MET A 173 10.36 5.66 9.26
C MET A 173 11.38 5.84 10.40
N ASP A 174 12.13 4.78 10.74
CA ASP A 174 13.14 4.80 11.82
C ASP A 174 14.58 4.90 11.28
N THR A 175 14.76 5.24 10.01
CA THR A 175 16.00 5.03 9.27
C THR A 175 16.54 6.31 8.63
N ASP A 176 17.74 6.73 9.02
CA ASP A 176 18.50 7.83 8.38
C ASP A 176 19.42 7.34 7.24
N CYS A 177 19.22 6.10 6.78
CA CYS A 177 20.20 5.41 5.96
C CYS A 177 20.39 6.04 4.59
N THR A 178 21.66 6.17 4.21
CA THR A 178 22.08 6.37 2.83
C THR A 178 21.69 5.15 2.00
N TYR A 179 20.81 5.39 1.04
CA TYR A 179 20.36 4.39 0.10
C TYR A 179 21.47 4.12 -0.93
N SER A 180 22.15 2.98 -0.84
CA SER A 180 23.23 2.64 -1.77
C SER A 180 22.69 2.31 -3.17
N ASP A 181 23.52 2.50 -4.20
CA ASP A 181 23.14 2.17 -5.58
C ASP A 181 22.77 0.68 -5.75
N ASP A 182 23.48 -0.23 -5.08
CA ASP A 182 23.20 -1.67 -5.11
C ASP A 182 21.81 -2.00 -4.51
N LEU A 183 21.45 -1.32 -3.43
CA LEU A 183 20.15 -1.47 -2.77
C LEU A 183 19.03 -0.94 -3.68
N LEU A 184 19.27 0.16 -4.38
CA LEU A 184 18.35 0.70 -5.39
C LEU A 184 18.19 -0.25 -6.56
N GLU A 185 19.26 -0.83 -7.10
CA GLU A 185 19.16 -1.76 -8.22
C GLU A 185 18.37 -3.03 -7.84
N LEU A 186 18.67 -3.59 -6.67
CA LEU A 186 17.97 -4.77 -6.18
C LEU A 186 16.48 -4.50 -6.00
N THR A 187 16.10 -3.39 -5.40
CA THR A 187 14.71 -3.06 -5.10
C THR A 187 13.93 -2.53 -6.31
N CYS A 188 14.58 -1.83 -7.25
CA CYS A 188 13.94 -1.33 -8.47
C CYS A 188 13.48 -2.44 -9.42
N SER A 189 14.05 -3.64 -9.29
CA SER A 189 13.65 -4.82 -10.05
C SER A 189 12.43 -5.57 -9.46
N CYS A 190 11.93 -5.15 -8.30
CA CYS A 190 10.85 -5.85 -7.60
C CYS A 190 9.53 -5.15 -7.87
N ASP A 191 8.73 -5.63 -8.83
CA ASP A 191 7.43 -5.03 -9.17
C ASP A 191 6.41 -5.08 -8.02
N ASN A 192 6.63 -5.99 -7.07
CA ASN A 192 5.79 -6.18 -5.90
C ASN A 192 6.22 -5.35 -4.67
N LEU A 193 7.04 -4.31 -4.86
CA LEU A 193 7.62 -3.49 -3.80
C LEU A 193 7.24 -2.01 -3.91
N ALA A 194 6.72 -1.46 -2.82
CA ALA A 194 6.52 -0.04 -2.59
C ALA A 194 7.39 0.45 -1.42
N PHE A 195 7.63 1.76 -1.37
CA PHE A 195 8.48 2.40 -0.35
C PHE A 195 7.64 3.32 0.54
N LEU A 196 7.91 3.33 1.84
CA LEU A 196 7.32 4.27 2.80
C LEU A 196 8.44 5.20 3.27
N VAL A 197 8.43 6.44 2.78
CA VAL A 197 9.55 7.39 2.95
C VAL A 197 9.15 8.47 3.95
N PRO A 198 9.90 8.67 5.05
CA PRO A 198 9.57 9.70 6.03
C PRO A 198 9.77 11.10 5.45
N PHE A 199 8.81 11.98 5.70
CA PHE A 199 8.85 13.37 5.31
C PHE A 199 9.79 14.18 6.21
N GLY A 200 10.56 15.10 5.60
CA GLY A 200 11.20 16.21 6.33
C GLY A 200 12.72 16.14 6.45
N SER A 201 13.37 15.07 5.99
CA SER A 201 14.85 14.98 5.95
C SER A 201 15.39 15.14 4.52
N LEU A 202 16.65 15.60 4.42
CA LEU A 202 17.36 15.71 3.13
C LEU A 202 17.58 14.33 2.49
N GLN A 203 17.90 13.33 3.31
CA GLN A 203 18.14 11.95 2.90
C GLN A 203 16.87 11.33 2.29
N SER A 204 15.72 11.54 2.92
CA SER A 204 14.44 11.09 2.37
C SER A 204 14.10 11.80 1.07
N ARG A 205 14.46 13.09 0.93
CA ARG A 205 14.25 13.81 -0.33
C ARG A 205 15.12 13.22 -1.45
N GLN A 206 16.38 12.91 -1.17
CA GLN A 206 17.28 12.25 -2.11
C GLN A 206 16.74 10.86 -2.53
N LEU A 207 16.21 10.09 -1.59
CA LEU A 207 15.57 8.81 -1.89
C LEU A 207 14.35 9.00 -2.80
N VAL A 208 13.50 9.99 -2.53
CA VAL A 208 12.35 10.32 -3.39
C VAL A 208 12.80 10.66 -4.82
N ASP A 209 13.87 11.45 -4.98
CA ASP A 209 14.38 11.81 -6.31
C ASP A 209 14.87 10.55 -7.08
N LEU A 210 15.53 9.62 -6.39
CA LEU A 210 15.94 8.33 -6.96
C LEU A 210 14.76 7.44 -7.35
N LEU A 211 13.75 7.34 -6.48
CA LEU A 211 12.54 6.55 -6.74
C LEU A 211 11.74 7.11 -7.91
N ASN A 212 11.64 8.44 -8.03
CA ASN A 212 11.02 9.11 -9.17
C ASN A 212 11.78 8.84 -10.47
N ALA A 213 13.11 8.97 -10.47
CA ALA A 213 13.94 8.69 -11.64
C ALA A 213 13.81 7.23 -12.14
N ARG A 214 13.43 6.30 -11.25
CA ARG A 214 13.20 4.88 -11.53
C ARG A 214 11.73 4.49 -11.59
N GLN A 215 10.82 5.48 -11.56
CA GLN A 215 9.37 5.30 -11.62
C GLN A 215 8.84 4.27 -10.59
N ARG A 216 9.37 4.29 -9.37
CA ARG A 216 8.97 3.37 -8.30
C ARG A 216 7.79 3.91 -7.49
N ILE A 217 6.97 3.02 -6.94
CA ILE A 217 5.84 3.40 -6.08
C ILE A 217 6.35 3.76 -4.70
N TYR A 218 6.00 4.94 -4.20
CA TYR A 218 6.29 5.29 -2.83
C TYR A 218 5.17 6.11 -2.20
N GLY A 219 5.06 6.01 -0.88
CA GLY A 219 4.27 6.87 -0.02
C GLY A 219 5.15 7.84 0.73
N VAL A 220 4.65 9.07 0.92
CA VAL A 220 5.28 10.08 1.77
C VAL A 220 4.63 10.00 3.14
N CYS A 221 5.42 9.64 4.14
CA CYS A 221 4.96 9.30 5.47
C CYS A 221 5.28 10.41 6.46
N ARG A 222 4.41 10.61 7.43
CA ARG A 222 4.64 11.58 8.49
C ARG A 222 4.10 11.08 9.81
N THR A 223 4.89 11.26 10.86
CA THR A 223 4.44 11.00 12.23
C THR A 223 3.72 12.22 12.81
N TYR A 224 2.79 11.95 13.73
CA TYR A 224 2.17 12.96 14.56
C TYR A 224 2.06 12.48 16.01
N ASP A 225 1.96 13.42 16.93
CA ASP A 225 1.83 13.19 18.37
C ASP A 225 0.81 14.16 19.00
N ASN A 226 0.73 14.17 20.33
CA ASN A 226 -0.25 14.97 21.06
C ASN A 226 -0.08 16.48 20.94
N THR A 227 1.09 16.95 20.50
CA THR A 227 1.42 18.38 20.40
C THR A 227 1.16 18.95 19.01
N ASN A 228 1.13 18.11 17.98
CA ASN A 228 1.12 18.55 16.59
C ASN A 228 0.02 17.91 15.72
N ALA A 229 -0.82 17.01 16.26
CA ALA A 229 -1.86 16.30 15.50
C ALA A 229 -2.68 17.20 14.57
N ALA A 230 -3.22 18.32 15.08
CA ALA A 230 -4.03 19.25 14.30
C ALA A 230 -3.22 20.02 13.25
N GLU A 231 -1.99 20.41 13.56
CA GLU A 231 -1.10 21.08 12.61
C GLU A 231 -0.79 20.15 11.44
N ARG A 232 -0.45 18.89 11.72
CA ARG A 232 0.00 17.89 10.74
C ARG A 232 -1.03 17.58 9.66
N ILE A 233 -2.31 17.76 9.94
CA ILE A 233 -3.43 17.57 9.00
C ILE A 233 -3.98 18.87 8.40
N SER A 234 -3.30 20.00 8.61
CA SER A 234 -3.68 21.27 7.97
C SER A 234 -3.36 21.28 6.46
N ASP A 235 -4.11 22.08 5.70
CA ASP A 235 -3.97 22.22 4.25
C ASP A 235 -2.55 22.57 3.82
N SER A 236 -1.86 23.44 4.58
CA SER A 236 -0.47 23.81 4.30
C SER A 236 0.48 22.61 4.44
N GLN A 237 0.27 21.79 5.47
CA GLN A 237 1.12 20.63 5.75
C GLN A 237 0.87 19.50 4.74
N ILE A 238 -0.39 19.29 4.34
CA ILE A 238 -0.76 18.32 3.30
C ILE A 238 -0.20 18.75 1.94
N SER A 239 -0.33 20.04 1.59
CA SER A 239 0.22 20.60 0.34
C SER A 239 1.75 20.48 0.29
N GLU A 240 2.42 20.67 1.42
CA GLU A 240 3.87 20.47 1.52
C GLU A 240 4.26 19.01 1.29
N MET A 241 3.54 18.04 1.87
CA MET A 241 3.76 16.61 1.61
C MET A 241 3.51 16.26 0.13
N LEU A 242 2.45 16.79 -0.48
CA LEU A 242 2.14 16.61 -1.91
C LEU A 242 3.28 17.08 -2.82
N SER A 243 4.02 18.12 -2.42
CA SER A 243 5.17 18.65 -3.18
C SER A 243 6.35 17.67 -3.30
N TRP A 244 6.30 16.54 -2.58
CA TRP A 244 7.25 15.43 -2.71
C TRP A 244 6.89 14.46 -3.83
N GLY A 245 5.86 14.74 -4.63
CA GLY A 245 5.61 14.08 -5.91
C GLY A 245 4.83 12.77 -5.85
N SER A 246 4.53 12.26 -4.65
CA SER A 246 3.63 11.11 -4.49
C SER A 246 2.23 11.56 -4.05
N PRO A 247 1.16 11.02 -4.69
CA PRO A 247 -0.20 11.20 -4.22
C PRO A 247 -0.56 10.33 -3.00
N LEU A 248 0.33 9.45 -2.54
CA LEU A 248 0.07 8.54 -1.42
C LEU A 248 0.68 9.12 -0.14
N LEU A 249 -0.17 9.65 0.75
CA LEU A 249 0.28 10.34 1.96
C LEU A 249 -0.10 9.54 3.20
N PHE A 250 0.89 9.11 3.97
CA PHE A 250 0.68 8.26 5.15
C PHE A 250 0.87 9.06 6.43
N PHE A 251 -0.07 8.89 7.37
CA PHE A 251 -0.07 9.49 8.69
C PHE A 251 0.02 8.37 9.73
N LEU A 252 1.01 8.50 10.61
CA LEU A 252 1.32 7.52 11.64
C LEU A 252 1.33 8.21 13.00
N ALA A 253 0.64 7.64 13.98
CA ALA A 253 0.69 8.17 15.33
C ALA A 253 1.93 7.65 16.05
N ALA A 254 2.62 8.54 16.77
CA ALA A 254 3.63 8.13 17.75
C ALA A 254 2.98 7.26 18.85
N ALA A 255 3.78 6.40 19.50
CA ALA A 255 3.31 5.41 20.47
C ALA A 255 2.34 6.00 21.52
N ASP A 256 2.71 7.13 22.12
CA ASP A 256 1.97 7.75 23.23
C ASP A 256 0.86 8.74 22.78
N THR A 257 0.49 8.72 21.50
CA THR A 257 -0.57 9.59 20.99
C THR A 257 -1.93 9.18 21.56
N THR A 258 -2.66 10.14 22.14
CA THR A 258 -3.97 9.93 22.76
C THR A 258 -5.02 9.52 21.74
N GLN A 259 -6.06 8.83 22.23
CA GLN A 259 -7.18 8.43 21.39
C GLN A 259 -7.89 9.64 20.75
N ASP A 260 -8.03 10.75 21.47
CA ASP A 260 -8.66 11.97 20.94
C ASP A 260 -7.90 12.53 19.74
N ASN A 261 -6.57 12.59 19.81
CA ASN A 261 -5.74 13.06 18.69
C ASN A 261 -5.73 12.06 17.53
N ARG A 262 -5.76 10.75 17.80
CA ARG A 262 -5.92 9.73 16.76
C ARG A 262 -7.25 9.87 16.03
N LEU A 263 -8.35 10.08 16.77
CA LEU A 263 -9.67 10.31 16.20
C LEU A 263 -9.77 11.63 15.43
N LEU A 264 -9.11 12.69 15.90
CA LEU A 264 -9.03 13.96 15.19
C LEU A 264 -8.41 13.76 13.80
N VAL A 265 -7.26 13.09 13.73
CA VAL A 265 -6.56 12.82 12.47
C VAL A 265 -7.35 11.87 11.58
N ASP A 266 -7.91 10.78 12.12
CA ASP A 266 -8.73 9.82 11.35
C ASP A 266 -9.97 10.49 10.77
N ASN A 267 -10.71 11.29 11.54
CA ASN A 267 -11.89 12.00 11.05
C ASN A 267 -11.54 13.02 9.96
N ALA A 268 -10.47 13.80 10.14
CA ALA A 268 -10.03 14.75 9.12
C ALA A 268 -9.64 14.05 7.82
N ILE A 269 -8.94 12.92 7.91
CA ILE A 269 -8.56 12.10 6.75
C ILE A 269 -9.79 11.51 6.07
N LEU A 270 -10.74 10.93 6.82
CA LEU A 270 -11.96 10.36 6.25
C LEU A 270 -12.82 11.42 5.56
N ASP A 271 -12.94 12.60 6.15
CA ASP A 271 -13.65 13.74 5.57
C ASP A 271 -13.00 14.19 4.26
N ALA A 272 -11.67 14.37 4.27
CA ALA A 272 -10.91 14.75 3.08
C ALA A 272 -11.05 13.72 1.95
N ARG A 273 -11.11 12.42 2.27
CA ARG A 273 -11.35 11.36 1.26
C ARG A 273 -12.76 11.41 0.70
N LEU A 274 -13.76 11.62 1.57
CA LEU A 274 -15.16 11.65 1.18
C LEU A 274 -15.44 12.82 0.24
N HIS A 275 -14.86 13.99 0.54
CA HIS A 275 -15.02 15.22 -0.23
C HIS A 275 -13.98 15.37 -1.35
N GLN A 276 -13.02 14.45 -1.45
CA GLN A 276 -11.90 14.50 -2.40
C GLN A 276 -11.16 15.84 -2.34
N THR A 277 -10.89 16.35 -1.13
CA THR A 277 -10.33 17.69 -0.91
C THR A 277 -8.98 17.89 -1.59
N TYR A 278 -8.20 16.81 -1.71
CA TYR A 278 -6.84 16.83 -2.24
C TYR A 278 -6.69 15.85 -3.40
N PRO A 279 -5.76 16.10 -4.34
CA PRO A 279 -5.34 15.12 -5.33
C PRO A 279 -4.39 14.09 -4.72
N ALA A 280 -4.75 13.57 -3.54
CA ALA A 280 -3.99 12.60 -2.77
C ALA A 280 -4.93 11.62 -2.06
N LEU A 281 -4.43 10.41 -1.87
CA LEU A 281 -4.99 9.45 -0.95
C LEU A 281 -4.26 9.64 0.38
N LEU A 282 -4.88 10.38 1.29
CA LEU A 282 -4.43 10.43 2.69
C LEU A 282 -4.73 9.08 3.33
N ILE A 283 -3.79 8.49 4.06
CA ILE A 283 -3.83 7.15 4.65
C ILE A 283 -3.50 7.27 6.13
N HIS A 284 -4.43 6.95 7.01
CA HIS A 284 -4.13 6.80 8.43
C HIS A 284 -3.71 5.35 8.65
N LEU A 285 -2.41 5.07 8.65
CA LEU A 285 -1.89 3.71 8.46
C LEU A 285 -2.52 2.68 9.42
N ASP A 286 -2.41 2.90 10.73
CA ASP A 286 -2.93 1.95 11.73
C ASP A 286 -4.46 1.81 11.67
N ALA A 287 -5.17 2.94 11.57
CA ALA A 287 -6.62 2.98 11.54
C ALA A 287 -7.19 2.30 10.28
N ASP A 288 -6.58 2.53 9.12
CA ASP A 288 -6.98 1.90 7.87
C ASP A 288 -6.65 0.42 7.82
N VAL A 289 -5.47 0.01 8.32
CA VAL A 289 -5.12 -1.42 8.45
C VAL A 289 -6.15 -2.13 9.33
N ALA A 290 -6.50 -1.55 10.48
CA ALA A 290 -7.52 -2.09 11.38
C ALA A 290 -8.92 -2.11 10.74
N ARG A 291 -9.31 -1.04 10.05
CA ARG A 291 -10.60 -0.93 9.33
C ARG A 291 -10.72 -1.98 8.23
N ILE A 292 -9.68 -2.17 7.43
CA ILE A 292 -9.62 -3.21 6.40
C ILE A 292 -9.67 -4.60 7.06
N GLN A 293 -8.89 -4.85 8.12
CA GLN A 293 -8.93 -6.12 8.85
C GLN A 293 -10.36 -6.46 9.32
N GLN A 294 -11.06 -5.49 9.91
CA GLN A 294 -12.45 -5.63 10.34
C GLN A 294 -13.38 -5.97 9.16
N LEU A 295 -13.23 -5.29 8.02
CA LEU A 295 -14.02 -5.54 6.81
C LEU A 295 -13.77 -6.95 6.23
N LEU A 296 -12.52 -7.39 6.21
CA LEU A 296 -12.15 -8.71 5.69
C LEU A 296 -12.69 -9.87 6.55
N ILE A 297 -12.81 -9.68 7.87
CA ILE A 297 -13.31 -10.70 8.81
C ILE A 297 -14.84 -10.66 8.96
N SER A 298 -15.45 -9.46 9.00
CA SER A 298 -16.88 -9.26 9.31
C SER A 298 -17.85 -9.79 8.25
N SER A 299 -17.36 -10.08 7.04
CA SER A 299 -18.11 -10.75 5.95
C SER A 299 -18.56 -12.19 6.28
N ARG A 300 -18.41 -12.66 7.52
CA ARG A 300 -18.98 -13.89 8.08
C ARG A 300 -20.48 -13.81 8.43
N LYS A 301 -21.09 -12.63 8.58
CA LYS A 301 -22.47 -12.50 9.06
C LYS A 301 -23.44 -12.30 7.90
N ASN A 302 -23.94 -13.41 7.34
CA ASN A 302 -25.30 -13.61 6.80
C ASN A 302 -25.30 -14.90 5.96
N LEU A 303 -25.42 -16.03 6.64
CA LEU A 303 -25.99 -17.28 6.11
C LEU A 303 -27.33 -17.48 6.81
#